data_AF-A0A920VZF5-F1
#
_entry.id   AF-A0A920VZF5-F1
#
_cell.length_a   1.000
_cell.length_b   1.000
_cell.length_c   1.000
_cell.angle_alpha   90.00
_cell.angle_beta   90.00
_cell.angle_gamma   90.00
#
_symmetry.space_group_name_H-M   'P 1'
#
loop_
_entity.id
_entity.type
_entity.pdbx_description
1 polymer ?
#
loop_
_entity_poly.entity_id
_entity_poly.type
_entity_poly.pdbx_seq_one_letter_code
_entity_poly.pdbx_strand_id
1 'polypeptide(L)'
;MREPLEEVEKKISTMPTDPARVRLKDPGNPEKCPVWQLHQTYSDEKTRGWVIEGCKNAGIGCLECKKPVINAVIEELEPIQKEAEQYIKDPDMVRSIIAEGNEIARNRAKETLAYVRAAMGLTSW
;
A
#
# COMPACT_ATOMS: atom_id res chain seq x y z
N MET A 1 -1.00 -3.34 6.09
CA MET A 1 -1.23 -2.22 7.02
C MET A 1 -1.28 -2.65 8.49
N ARG A 2 -2.00 -3.71 8.89
CA ARG A 2 -2.09 -4.15 10.31
C ARG A 2 -1.13 -5.29 10.71
N GLU A 3 -0.37 -5.81 9.75
CA GLU A 3 0.56 -6.89 10.02
C GLU A 3 1.79 -6.36 10.78
N PRO A 4 2.36 -7.14 11.72
CA PRO A 4 3.62 -6.77 12.37
C PRO A 4 4.71 -6.47 11.35
N LEU A 5 5.55 -5.47 11.61
CA LEU A 5 6.61 -5.04 10.68
C LEU A 5 7.57 -6.18 10.33
N GLU A 6 7.87 -7.07 11.28
CA GLU A 6 8.70 -8.26 11.06
C GLU A 6 8.07 -9.23 10.03
N GLU A 7 6.75 -9.42 10.06
CA GLU A 7 6.05 -10.25 9.07
C GLU A 7 6.04 -9.58 7.69
N VAL A 8 5.95 -8.24 7.64
CA VAL A 8 6.08 -7.48 6.38
C VAL A 8 7.48 -7.66 5.78
N GLU A 9 8.53 -7.49 6.58
CA GLU A 9 9.92 -7.71 6.17
C GLU A 9 10.13 -9.13 5.63
N LYS A 10 9.63 -10.14 6.36
CA LYS A 10 9.73 -11.54 5.98
C LYS A 10 9.01 -11.84 4.65
N LYS A 11 7.81 -11.29 4.45
CA LYS A 11 7.04 -11.47 3.21
C LYS A 11 7.77 -10.88 2.01
N ILE A 12 8.33 -9.67 2.12
CA ILE A 12 9.09 -9.07 1.04
C ILE A 12 10.40 -9.85 0.81
N SER A 13 11.11 -10.22 1.88
CA SER A 13 12.36 -11.00 1.81
C SER A 13 12.18 -12.33 1.08
N THR A 14 11.06 -13.01 1.31
CA THR A 14 10.74 -14.33 0.72
C THR A 14 9.95 -14.27 -0.58
N MET A 15 9.52 -13.08 -1.04
CA MET A 15 8.75 -12.98 -2.29
C MET A 15 9.52 -13.54 -3.49
N PRO A 16 8.84 -14.16 -4.47
CA PRO A 16 9.49 -14.62 -5.70
C PRO A 16 10.24 -13.49 -6.40
N THR A 17 11.34 -13.83 -7.07
CA THR A 17 12.10 -12.91 -7.93
C THR A 17 12.04 -13.37 -9.38
N ASP A 18 12.88 -12.81 -10.26
CA ASP A 18 13.01 -13.30 -11.63
C ASP A 18 13.23 -14.83 -11.66
N PRO A 19 12.31 -15.62 -12.25
CA PRO A 19 12.44 -17.08 -12.31
C PRO A 19 13.69 -17.56 -13.06
N ALA A 20 14.22 -16.74 -13.97
CA ALA A 20 15.44 -17.07 -14.71
C ALA A 20 16.71 -16.92 -13.85
N ARG A 21 16.64 -16.16 -12.74
CA ARG A 21 17.76 -15.90 -11.85
C ARG A 21 17.81 -16.93 -10.73
N VAL A 22 18.32 -18.13 -11.03
CA VAL A 22 18.36 -19.26 -10.09
C VAL A 22 19.53 -19.17 -9.12
N ARG A 23 20.70 -18.73 -9.59
CA ARG A 23 21.93 -18.59 -8.78
C ARG A 23 22.31 -17.12 -8.64
N LEU A 24 23.11 -16.81 -7.61
CA LEU A 24 23.54 -15.44 -7.32
C LEU A 24 24.27 -14.77 -8.50
N LYS A 25 25.10 -15.56 -9.21
CA LYS A 25 25.89 -15.12 -10.37
C LYS A 25 25.11 -15.12 -11.69
N ASP A 26 23.87 -15.60 -11.69
CA ASP A 26 23.05 -15.56 -12.90
C ASP A 26 22.51 -14.12 -13.06
N PRO A 27 22.60 -13.54 -14.26
CA PRO A 27 22.00 -12.24 -14.52
C PRO A 27 20.48 -12.35 -14.45
N GLY A 28 19.84 -11.32 -13.89
CA GLY A 28 18.38 -11.20 -13.83
C GLY A 28 17.85 -10.14 -14.79
N ASN A 29 16.56 -10.23 -15.09
CA ASN A 29 15.81 -9.21 -15.77
C ASN A 29 14.84 -8.51 -14.80
N PRO A 30 15.08 -7.23 -14.44
CA PRO A 30 14.17 -6.45 -13.61
C PRO A 30 12.71 -6.44 -14.12
N GLU A 31 12.48 -6.40 -15.43
CA GLU A 31 11.13 -6.37 -16.01
C GLU A 31 10.34 -7.66 -15.78
N LYS A 32 11.04 -8.78 -15.52
CA LYS A 32 10.44 -10.08 -15.18
C LYS A 32 10.40 -10.33 -13.68
N CYS A 33 10.96 -9.44 -12.87
CA CYS A 33 11.03 -9.57 -11.43
C CYS A 33 9.88 -8.78 -10.78
N PRO A 34 8.97 -9.41 -10.00
CA PRO A 34 7.87 -8.70 -9.37
C PRO A 34 8.34 -7.66 -8.33
N VAL A 35 9.56 -7.80 -7.78
CA VAL A 35 10.18 -6.81 -6.89
C VAL A 35 10.37 -5.46 -7.59
N TRP A 36 10.54 -5.45 -8.92
CA TRP A 36 10.77 -4.22 -9.67
C TRP A 36 9.58 -3.26 -9.62
N GLN A 37 8.35 -3.77 -9.55
CA GLN A 37 7.17 -2.93 -9.36
C GLN A 37 7.21 -2.19 -8.02
N LEU A 38 7.72 -2.83 -6.97
CA LEU A 38 7.90 -2.17 -5.69
C LEU A 38 8.99 -1.09 -5.74
N HIS A 39 10.10 -1.34 -6.45
CA HIS A 39 11.10 -0.29 -6.66
C HIS A 39 10.57 0.92 -7.42
N GLN A 40 9.67 0.73 -8.39
CA GLN A 40 9.05 1.86 -9.10
C GLN A 40 8.19 2.75 -8.18
N THR A 41 7.64 2.19 -7.12
CA THR A 41 6.84 2.93 -6.12
C THR A 41 7.69 3.50 -4.99
N TYR A 42 8.62 2.69 -4.44
CA TYR A 42 9.28 2.97 -3.17
C TYR A 42 10.74 3.45 -3.30
N SER A 43 11.33 3.42 -4.50
CA SER A 43 12.74 3.75 -4.70
C SER A 43 12.94 4.98 -5.57
N ASP A 44 13.90 5.82 -5.16
CA ASP A 44 14.35 6.96 -5.96
C ASP A 44 15.06 6.51 -7.25
N GLU A 45 15.32 7.47 -8.15
CA GLU A 45 15.96 7.18 -9.44
C GLU A 45 17.36 6.57 -9.28
N LYS A 46 18.11 7.02 -8.27
CA LYS A 46 19.45 6.51 -7.98
C LYS A 46 19.42 5.03 -7.60
N THR A 47 18.54 4.65 -6.68
CA THR A 47 18.37 3.26 -6.25
C THR A 47 17.85 2.41 -7.39
N ARG A 48 16.92 2.92 -8.20
CA ARG A 48 16.42 2.23 -9.40
C ARG A 48 17.55 1.96 -10.41
N GLY A 49 18.43 2.93 -10.65
CA GLY A 49 19.62 2.75 -11.49
C GLY A 49 20.55 1.65 -10.97
N TRP A 50 20.88 1.69 -9.67
CA TRP A 50 21.70 0.68 -9.01
C TRP A 50 21.10 -0.73 -9.10
N VAL A 51 19.78 -0.87 -8.92
CA VAL A 51 19.07 -2.15 -9.05
C VAL A 51 19.12 -2.67 -10.49
N ILE A 52 18.86 -1.81 -11.49
CA ILE A 52 18.88 -2.21 -12.90
C ILE A 52 20.27 -2.75 -13.27
N GLU A 53 21.31 -1.99 -12.95
CA GLU A 53 22.70 -2.37 -13.26
C GLU A 53 23.09 -3.64 -12.50
N GLY A 54 22.86 -3.67 -11.18
CA GLY A 54 23.23 -4.78 -10.32
C GLY A 54 22.49 -6.08 -10.66
N CYS A 55 21.21 -6.01 -11.03
CA CYS A 55 20.45 -7.21 -11.41
C CYS A 55 20.87 -7.73 -12.78
N LYS A 56 21.04 -6.85 -13.79
CA LYS A 56 21.44 -7.26 -15.14
C LYS A 56 22.85 -7.82 -15.21
N ASN A 57 23.76 -7.32 -14.36
CA ASN A 57 25.16 -7.75 -14.33
C ASN A 57 25.47 -8.79 -13.23
N ALA A 58 24.45 -9.27 -12.50
CA ALA A 58 24.61 -10.14 -11.34
C ALA A 58 25.56 -9.57 -10.25
N GLY A 59 25.63 -8.24 -10.12
CA GLY A 59 26.49 -7.53 -9.18
C GLY A 59 25.92 -7.42 -7.75
N ILE A 60 24.61 -7.63 -7.57
CA ILE A 60 23.93 -7.56 -6.26
C ILE A 60 23.03 -8.77 -6.04
N GLY A 61 22.83 -9.19 -4.79
CA GLY A 61 21.93 -10.30 -4.45
C GLY A 61 20.44 -9.94 -4.49
N CYS A 62 19.55 -10.91 -4.69
CA CYS A 62 18.10 -10.68 -4.65
C CYS A 62 17.62 -10.15 -3.28
N LEU A 63 18.21 -10.61 -2.18
CA LEU A 63 17.90 -10.08 -0.84
C LEU A 63 18.42 -8.66 -0.66
N GLU A 64 19.61 -8.37 -1.17
CA GLU A 64 20.21 -7.03 -1.11
C GLU A 64 19.37 -6.01 -1.90
N CYS A 65 18.95 -6.38 -3.12
CA CYS A 65 18.02 -5.61 -3.94
C CYS A 65 16.73 -5.27 -3.19
N LYS A 66 16.21 -6.16 -2.35
CA LYS A 66 14.95 -5.96 -1.62
C LYS A 66 15.07 -5.03 -0.41
N LYS A 67 16.27 -4.85 0.18
CA LYS A 67 16.45 -4.07 1.40
C LYS A 67 15.93 -2.62 1.31
N PRO A 68 16.21 -1.85 0.23
CA PRO A 68 15.67 -0.50 0.12
C PRO A 68 14.14 -0.46 0.13
N VAL A 69 13.49 -1.44 -0.51
CA VAL A 69 12.02 -1.56 -0.53
C VAL A 69 11.50 -1.90 0.87
N ILE A 70 12.12 -2.87 1.55
CA ILE A 70 11.73 -3.24 2.92
C ILE A 70 11.77 -2.02 3.84
N ASN A 71 12.88 -1.29 3.81
CA ASN A 71 13.06 -0.12 4.66
C ASN A 71 12.01 0.96 4.37
N ALA A 72 11.77 1.28 3.09
CA ALA A 72 10.78 2.29 2.71
C ALA A 72 9.35 1.88 3.09
N VAL A 73 8.99 0.60 2.91
CA VAL A 73 7.67 0.08 3.31
C VAL A 73 7.50 0.15 4.83
N ILE A 74 8.52 -0.20 5.61
CA ILE A 74 8.46 -0.11 7.07
C ILE A 74 8.32 1.34 7.52
N GLU A 75 9.11 2.25 6.95
CA GLU A 75 9.06 3.68 7.23
C GLU A 75 7.68 4.29 6.96
N GLU A 76 6.99 3.84 5.90
CA GLU A 76 5.62 4.25 5.61
C GLU A 76 4.59 3.63 6.57
N LEU A 77 4.77 2.35 6.94
CA LEU A 77 3.81 1.63 7.77
C LEU A 77 3.86 2.01 9.25
N GLU A 78 5.04 2.32 9.80
CA GLU A 78 5.22 2.70 11.21
C GLU A 78 4.25 3.80 11.69
N PRO A 79 4.18 4.98 11.04
CA PRO A 79 3.27 6.05 11.49
C PRO A 79 1.80 5.63 11.36
N ILE A 80 1.43 4.90 10.30
CA ILE A 80 0.06 4.42 10.09
C ILE A 80 -0.35 3.45 11.20
N GLN A 81 0.52 2.51 11.56
CA GLN A 81 0.26 1.54 12.62
C GLN A 81 0.15 2.21 13.98
N LYS A 82 1.05 3.16 14.28
CA LYS A 82 1.03 3.93 15.51
C LYS A 82 -0.25 4.75 15.66
N GLU A 83 -0.70 5.39 14.58
CA GLU A 83 -1.98 6.12 14.59
C GLU A 83 -3.16 5.16 14.74
N ALA A 84 -3.12 4.00 14.10
CA ALA A 84 -4.17 2.98 14.18
C ALA A 84 -4.38 2.44 15.60
N GLU A 85 -3.34 2.43 16.45
CA GLU A 85 -3.42 1.90 17.82
C GLU A 85 -4.51 2.57 18.67
N GLN A 86 -4.72 3.88 18.51
CA GLN A 86 -5.72 4.60 19.30
C GLN A 86 -7.14 4.10 18.99
N TYR A 87 -7.41 3.83 17.71
CA TYR A 87 -8.71 3.34 17.23
C TYR A 87 -8.94 1.86 17.57
N ILE A 88 -7.86 1.08 17.74
CA ILE A 88 -7.94 -0.31 18.20
C ILE A 88 -8.25 -0.34 19.70
N LYS A 89 -7.64 0.56 20.48
CA LYS A 89 -7.85 0.68 21.93
C LYS A 89 -9.23 1.23 22.28
N ASP A 90 -9.79 2.09 21.43
CA ASP A 90 -11.12 2.67 21.61
C ASP A 90 -12.03 2.44 20.38
N PRO A 91 -12.77 1.31 20.35
CA PRO A 91 -13.74 1.03 19.30
C PRO A 91 -14.94 2.01 19.27
N ASP A 92 -15.27 2.68 20.38
CA ASP A 92 -16.39 3.62 20.44
C ASP A 92 -16.06 4.94 19.73
N MET A 93 -14.79 5.36 19.74
CA MET A 93 -14.30 6.45 18.88
C MET A 93 -14.59 6.16 17.40
N VAL A 94 -14.30 4.95 16.93
CA VAL A 94 -14.56 4.54 15.54
C VAL A 94 -16.05 4.56 15.22
N ARG A 95 -16.89 4.05 16.12
CA ARG A 95 -18.36 4.07 15.95
C ARG A 95 -18.89 5.50 15.87
N SER A 96 -18.34 6.40 16.69
CA SER A 96 -18.74 7.81 16.72
C SER A 96 -18.40 8.53 15.42
N ILE A 97 -17.18 8.33 14.90
CA ILE A 97 -16.75 8.87 13.59
C ILE A 97 -17.68 8.39 12.47
N ILE A 98 -18.02 7.09 12.47
CA ILE A 98 -18.93 6.52 11.46
C ILE A 98 -20.35 7.10 11.61
N ALA A 99 -20.85 7.25 12.84
CA ALA A 99 -22.17 7.81 13.09
C ALA A 99 -22.27 9.26 12.61
N GLU A 100 -21.26 10.08 12.89
CA GLU A 100 -21.20 11.47 12.40
C GLU A 100 -21.16 11.54 10.87
N GLY A 101 -20.30 10.74 10.24
CA GLY A 101 -20.25 10.66 8.77
C GLY A 101 -21.58 10.22 8.15
N ASN A 102 -22.28 9.28 8.78
CA ASN A 102 -23.60 8.84 8.34
C ASN A 102 -24.65 9.96 8.42
N GLU A 103 -24.62 10.80 9.45
CA GLU A 103 -25.55 11.93 9.56
C GLU A 103 -25.29 12.99 8.48
N ILE A 104 -24.02 13.32 8.23
CA ILE A 104 -23.62 14.23 7.14
C ILE A 104 -24.09 13.70 5.79
N ALA A 105 -23.79 12.43 5.50
CA ALA A 105 -24.18 11.78 4.25
C ALA A 105 -25.71 11.71 4.10
N ARG A 106 -26.43 11.38 5.18
CA ARG A 106 -27.90 11.31 5.20
C ARG A 106 -28.53 12.67 4.90
N ASN A 107 -28.01 13.75 5.47
CA ASN A 107 -28.52 15.09 5.20
C ASN A 107 -28.32 15.47 3.73
N ARG A 108 -27.13 15.21 3.17
CA ARG A 108 -26.87 15.46 1.75
C ARG A 108 -27.75 14.61 0.82
N ALA A 109 -28.00 13.36 1.19
CA ALA A 109 -28.90 12.47 0.47
C ALA A 109 -30.35 12.97 0.51
N LYS A 110 -30.83 13.46 1.65
CA LYS A 110 -32.18 14.05 1.78
C LYS A 110 -32.37 15.26 0.87
N GLU A 111 -31.40 16.17 0.83
CA GLU A 111 -31.41 17.32 -0.09
C GLU A 111 -31.51 16.85 -1.55
N THR A 112 -30.66 15.89 -1.93
CA THR A 112 -30.66 15.32 -3.28
C THR A 112 -32.00 14.70 -3.62
N LEU A 113 -32.58 13.92 -2.70
CA LEU A 113 -33.88 13.28 -2.89
C LEU A 113 -35.03 14.29 -2.98
N ALA A 114 -34.93 15.45 -2.32
CA ALA A 114 -35.93 16.52 -2.49
C ALA A 114 -35.96 17.02 -3.93
N TYR A 115 -34.80 17.27 -4.55
CA TYR A 115 -34.72 17.67 -5.97
C TYR A 115 -35.24 16.58 -6.90
N VAL A 116 -34.86 15.31 -6.65
CA VAL A 116 -35.33 14.18 -7.47
C VAL A 116 -36.85 14.05 -7.38
N ARG A 117 -37.43 14.11 -6.17
CA ARG A 117 -38.89 14.05 -5.98
C ARG A 117 -39.60 15.21 -6.65
N ALA A 118 -39.06 16.42 -6.57
CA ALA A 118 -39.61 17.59 -7.26
C ALA A 118 -39.61 17.39 -8.79
N ALA A 119 -38.49 16.93 -9.36
CA ALA A 119 -38.39 16.65 -10.79
C ALA A 119 -39.34 15.52 -11.26
N MET A 120 -39.63 14.56 -10.39
CA MET A 120 -40.55 13.45 -10.65
C MET A 120 -42.03 13.80 -10.37
N GLY A 121 -42.33 14.99 -9.87
CA GLY A 121 -43.69 15.39 -9.50
C GLY A 121 -44.24 14.72 -8.23
N LEU A 122 -43.36 14.23 -7.34
CA LEU A 122 -43.70 13.52 -6.10
C LEU A 122 -43.72 14.45 -4.86
N THR A 123 -44.18 15.70 -5.00
CA THR A 123 -44.00 16.78 -4.00
C THR A 123 -45.01 16.79 -2.85
N SER A 124 -46.02 15.91 -2.84
CA SER A 124 -47.10 15.89 -1.85
C SER A 124 -47.20 14.53 -1.13
N TRP A 125 -46.33 14.28 -0.15
CA TRP A 125 -46.47 13.21 0.84
C TRP A 125 -45.83 13.64 2.16
#